data_AF-A0A958H3M5-F1
#
_entry.id   AF-A0A958H3M5-F1
#
_cell.length_a   1.000
_cell.length_b   1.000
_cell.length_c   1.000
_cell.angle_alpha   90.00
_cell.angle_beta   90.00
_cell.angle_gamma   90.00
#
_symmetry.space_group_name_H-M   'P 1'
#
loop_
_entity.id
_entity.type
_entity.pdbx_description
1 polymer ?
#
loop_
_entity_poly.entity_id
_entity_poly.type
_entity_poly.pdbx_seq_one_letter_code
_entity_poly.pdbx_strand_id
1 'polypeptide(L)'
;MRPAEIATGLIRTTIVGMAKKGRKRPVRRQMPWRLPTHWGLFIVLLVFLTLAILHSLIVPITQGEDELAHYRYISFIAQHGRLPVNAAERQQAWYRADWPPLYHLLVGWAVSGLDTTRPHLKDVGESPRRRLVGEIFYPRLIIYTEDANWPWQDGILAWHIGRFMSIGFAAVALIFTYFTALELA
;
A
#
# COMPACT_ATOMS: atom_id res chain seq x y z
N MET A 1 65.81 -84.16 -6.75
CA MET A 1 65.00 -83.79 -7.94
C MET A 1 64.07 -82.63 -7.54
N ARG A 2 63.51 -81.88 -8.51
CA ARG A 2 62.50 -80.80 -8.33
C ARG A 2 61.09 -81.42 -8.09
N PRO A 3 59.99 -80.70 -7.75
CA PRO A 3 59.70 -79.24 -7.76
C PRO A 3 59.47 -78.68 -6.32
N ALA A 4 58.68 -77.66 -5.95
CA ALA A 4 57.62 -76.88 -6.62
C ALA A 4 57.38 -75.48 -6.00
N GLU A 5 56.30 -74.82 -6.43
CA GLU A 5 55.75 -73.52 -6.01
C GLU A 5 55.13 -73.53 -4.58
N ILE A 6 54.88 -72.43 -3.84
CA ILE A 6 54.45 -71.04 -4.11
C ILE A 6 52.99 -70.89 -4.57
N ALA A 7 52.07 -70.58 -3.66
CA ALA A 7 50.78 -69.96 -3.99
C ALA A 7 50.24 -69.12 -2.81
N THR A 8 50.19 -67.79 -2.98
CA THR A 8 49.64 -66.86 -1.97
C THR A 8 48.40 -66.15 -2.53
N GLY A 9 47.21 -66.54 -2.06
CA GLY A 9 45.93 -65.87 -2.35
C GLY A 9 44.79 -66.57 -1.58
N LEU A 10 44.12 -65.94 -0.62
CA LEU A 10 43.19 -64.79 -0.69
C LEU A 10 41.75 -65.21 -1.08
N ILE A 11 40.81 -65.06 -0.13
CA ILE A 11 39.38 -64.76 -0.36
C ILE A 11 38.78 -64.14 0.93
N ARG A 12 37.70 -63.34 0.77
CA ARG A 12 37.00 -62.54 1.81
C ARG A 12 36.03 -63.40 2.66
N THR A 13 35.37 -62.95 3.75
CA THR A 13 35.04 -61.58 4.26
C THR A 13 35.23 -61.49 5.81
N THR A 14 34.48 -60.86 6.74
CA THR A 14 33.12 -60.24 6.81
C THR A 14 33.07 -59.00 7.73
N ILE A 15 32.83 -57.83 7.10
CA ILE A 15 32.02 -56.65 7.52
C ILE A 15 31.84 -56.33 9.03
N VAL A 16 32.39 -55.14 9.39
CA VAL A 16 31.86 -54.07 10.29
C VAL A 16 31.38 -54.39 11.71
N GLY A 17 32.04 -53.75 12.69
CA GLY A 17 31.48 -53.44 14.01
C GLY A 17 31.88 -52.01 14.47
N MET A 18 31.03 -51.38 15.30
CA MET A 18 31.29 -50.11 16.01
C MET A 18 31.62 -48.85 15.17
N ALA A 19 30.68 -48.41 14.32
CA ALA A 19 30.62 -46.99 13.95
C ALA A 19 30.25 -46.14 15.19
N LYS A 20 31.21 -45.41 15.77
CA LYS A 20 30.93 -44.48 16.89
C LYS A 20 29.95 -43.39 16.43
N LYS A 21 28.73 -43.40 16.98
CA LYS A 21 27.63 -42.48 16.63
C LYS A 21 28.00 -41.03 17.01
N GLY A 22 28.65 -40.33 16.09
CA GLY A 22 29.15 -38.96 16.27
C GLY A 22 28.03 -38.02 16.70
N ARG A 23 28.06 -37.60 17.96
CA ARG A 23 27.06 -36.71 18.58
C ARG A 23 27.27 -35.29 18.04
N LYS A 24 26.75 -35.03 16.83
CA LYS A 24 26.80 -33.71 16.18
C LYS A 24 26.31 -32.65 17.16
N ARG A 25 27.22 -31.82 17.69
CA ARG A 25 26.86 -30.68 18.52
C ARG A 25 25.99 -29.75 17.65
N PRO A 26 24.84 -29.27 18.14
CA PRO A 26 24.08 -28.28 17.38
C PRO A 26 24.97 -27.05 17.20
N VAL A 27 25.19 -26.65 15.94
CA VAL A 27 25.84 -25.37 15.65
C VAL A 27 24.88 -24.29 16.10
N ARG A 28 25.05 -23.82 17.33
CA ARG A 28 24.29 -22.70 17.90
C ARG A 28 24.64 -21.48 17.06
N ARG A 29 23.83 -21.22 16.03
CA ARG A 29 23.93 -20.09 15.12
C ARG A 29 23.64 -18.83 15.92
N GLN A 30 24.65 -18.36 16.64
CA GLN A 30 24.64 -17.09 17.34
C GLN A 30 24.62 -16.02 16.26
N MET A 31 23.43 -15.65 15.81
CA MET A 31 23.18 -14.41 15.11
C MET A 31 23.30 -13.30 16.16
N PRO A 32 24.36 -12.47 16.14
CA PRO A 32 24.36 -11.27 16.95
C PRO A 32 23.39 -10.30 16.29
N TRP A 33 22.09 -10.41 16.62
CA TRP A 33 21.06 -9.44 16.24
C TRP A 33 21.27 -8.12 17.00
N ARG A 34 22.45 -7.50 16.80
CA ARG A 34 22.60 -6.05 16.85
C ARG A 34 21.77 -5.52 15.69
N LEU A 35 20.49 -5.25 15.96
CA LEU A 35 19.64 -4.49 15.05
C LEU A 35 20.43 -3.23 14.65
N PRO A 36 20.76 -3.03 13.36
CA PRO A 36 21.42 -1.81 12.94
C PRO A 36 20.56 -0.63 13.36
N THR A 37 21.13 0.41 13.96
CA THR A 37 20.31 1.51 14.50
C THR A 37 19.79 2.35 13.33
N HIS A 38 18.60 1.99 12.83
CA HIS A 38 17.98 2.50 11.60
C HIS A 38 17.51 3.99 11.67
N TRP A 39 18.27 4.85 12.35
CA TRP A 39 18.01 6.29 12.50
C TRP A 39 17.77 7.00 11.16
N GLY A 40 18.49 6.61 10.10
CA GLY A 40 18.28 7.16 8.75
C GLY A 40 16.86 6.91 8.23
N LEU A 41 16.32 5.69 8.39
CA LEU A 41 14.93 5.39 8.04
C LEU A 41 13.96 6.21 8.89
N PHE A 42 14.20 6.30 10.21
CA PHE A 42 13.34 7.08 11.10
C PHE A 42 13.27 8.57 10.72
N ILE A 43 14.42 9.19 10.40
CA ILE A 43 14.49 10.58 9.94
C ILE A 43 13.74 10.76 8.61
N VAL A 44 13.96 9.85 7.63
CA VAL A 44 13.26 9.90 6.34
C VAL A 44 11.74 9.76 6.51
N LEU A 45 11.27 8.83 7.35
CA LEU A 45 9.84 8.66 7.64
C LEU A 45 9.26 9.87 8.37
N LEU A 46 9.97 10.44 9.34
CA LEU A 46 9.52 11.63 10.07
C LEU A 46 9.35 12.84 9.14
N VAL A 47 10.33 13.09 8.27
CA VAL A 47 10.27 14.17 7.27
C VAL A 47 9.16 13.90 6.24
N PHE A 48 9.06 12.67 5.71
CA PHE A 48 8.02 12.27 4.77
C PHE A 48 6.62 12.48 5.36
N LEU A 49 6.34 11.92 6.54
CA LEU A 49 5.03 12.01 7.19
C LEU A 49 4.68 13.47 7.51
N THR A 50 5.64 14.27 8.00
CA THR A 50 5.41 15.69 8.29
C THR A 50 5.02 16.46 7.03
N LEU A 51 5.77 16.31 5.94
CA LEU A 51 5.48 17.00 4.67
C LEU A 51 4.18 16.51 4.02
N ALA A 52 3.93 15.20 4.02
CA ALA A 52 2.75 14.61 3.42
C ALA A 52 1.46 14.98 4.18
N ILE A 53 1.51 15.00 5.52
CA ILE A 53 0.39 15.47 6.35
C ILE A 53 0.16 16.96 6.14
N LEU A 54 1.20 17.80 6.18
CA LEU A 54 1.05 19.24 5.92
C LEU A 54 0.46 19.52 4.53
N HIS A 55 0.92 18.83 3.49
CA HIS A 55 0.33 18.91 2.15
C HIS A 55 -1.16 18.49 2.15
N SER A 56 -1.50 17.38 2.82
CA SER A 56 -2.87 16.88 2.97
C SER A 56 -3.81 17.82 3.73
N LEU A 57 -3.27 18.74 4.54
CA LEU A 57 -4.01 19.75 5.31
C LEU A 57 -4.11 21.10 4.58
N ILE A 58 -3.04 21.52 3.89
CA ILE A 58 -2.93 22.86 3.28
C ILE A 58 -3.52 22.89 1.87
N VAL A 59 -3.37 21.82 1.09
CA VAL A 59 -3.84 21.79 -0.31
C VAL A 59 -5.34 21.47 -0.35
N PRO A 60 -6.19 22.32 -0.95
CA PRO A 60 -7.64 22.09 -1.02
C PRO A 60 -8.02 20.74 -1.65
N ILE A 61 -9.17 20.20 -1.23
CA ILE A 61 -9.56 18.79 -1.39
C ILE A 61 -9.94 18.31 -2.81
N THR A 62 -9.65 19.04 -3.90
CA THR A 62 -9.95 18.56 -5.27
C THR A 62 -8.86 18.90 -6.29
N GLN A 63 -7.65 19.26 -5.83
CA GLN A 63 -6.59 19.78 -6.70
C GLN A 63 -5.71 18.70 -7.35
N GLY A 64 -5.71 17.45 -6.86
CA GLY A 64 -5.08 16.34 -7.59
C GLY A 64 -5.93 15.94 -8.81
N GLU A 65 -5.30 15.73 -9.98
CA GLU A 65 -5.98 15.55 -11.27
C GLU A 65 -7.09 14.48 -11.26
N ASP A 66 -6.85 13.34 -10.60
CA ASP A 66 -7.80 12.25 -10.42
C ASP A 66 -8.44 12.17 -9.02
N GLU A 67 -8.15 13.14 -8.14
CA GLU A 67 -8.55 13.09 -6.73
C GLU A 67 -10.07 13.00 -6.56
N LEU A 68 -10.81 13.80 -7.33
CA LEU A 68 -12.27 13.75 -7.40
C LEU A 68 -12.78 12.41 -7.94
N ALA A 69 -12.06 11.77 -8.86
CA ALA A 69 -12.47 10.49 -9.43
C ALA A 69 -12.28 9.34 -8.43
N HIS A 70 -11.15 9.33 -7.70
CA HIS A 70 -10.95 8.44 -6.56
C HIS A 70 -12.06 8.61 -5.52
N TYR A 71 -12.38 9.86 -5.15
CA TYR A 71 -13.44 10.12 -4.17
C TYR A 71 -14.82 9.63 -4.63
N ARG A 72 -15.23 9.88 -5.88
CA ARG A 72 -16.52 9.39 -6.40
C ARG A 72 -16.62 7.86 -6.38
N TYR A 73 -15.53 7.15 -6.67
CA TYR A 73 -15.47 5.69 -6.58
C TYR A 73 -15.53 5.20 -5.12
N ILE A 74 -14.77 5.82 -4.22
CA ILE A 74 -14.80 5.55 -2.77
C ILE A 74 -16.21 5.77 -2.20
N SER A 75 -16.86 6.88 -2.60
CA SER A 75 -18.23 7.22 -2.19
C SER A 75 -19.26 6.20 -2.70
N PHE A 76 -19.13 5.71 -3.94
CA PHE A 76 -19.97 4.61 -4.43
C PHE A 76 -19.80 3.34 -3.56
N ILE A 77 -18.56 2.95 -3.24
CA ILE A 77 -18.28 1.77 -2.41
C ILE A 77 -18.82 1.96 -1.00
N ALA A 78 -18.67 3.14 -0.40
CA ALA A 78 -19.19 3.48 0.91
C ALA A 78 -20.73 3.35 0.98
N GLN A 79 -21.43 3.81 -0.06
CA GLN A 79 -22.90 3.73 -0.15
C GLN A 79 -23.43 2.31 -0.41
N HIS A 80 -22.74 1.50 -1.22
CA HIS A 80 -23.24 0.19 -1.67
C HIS A 80 -22.58 -1.01 -0.96
N GLY A 81 -21.51 -0.78 -0.19
CA GLY A 81 -20.69 -1.81 0.44
C GLY A 81 -19.81 -2.65 -0.51
N ARG A 82 -19.90 -2.40 -1.83
CA ARG A 82 -19.38 -3.26 -2.90
C ARG A 82 -18.83 -2.49 -4.10
N LEU A 83 -18.16 -3.22 -4.99
CA LEU A 83 -17.75 -2.71 -6.32
C LEU A 83 -18.94 -2.53 -7.29
N PRO A 84 -18.79 -1.64 -8.29
CA PRO A 84 -19.74 -1.50 -9.39
C PRO A 84 -19.65 -2.69 -10.36
N VAL A 85 -20.74 -3.46 -10.48
CA VAL A 85 -20.77 -4.74 -11.22
C VAL A 85 -21.08 -4.57 -12.70
N ASN A 86 -21.70 -3.45 -13.10
CA ASN A 86 -22.15 -3.18 -14.47
C ASN A 86 -21.70 -1.79 -14.96
N ALA A 87 -21.85 -1.53 -16.27
CA ALA A 87 -21.38 -0.29 -16.89
C ALA A 87 -22.09 0.98 -16.38
N ALA A 88 -23.37 0.90 -16.01
CA ALA A 88 -24.12 2.05 -15.47
C ALA A 88 -23.64 2.40 -14.05
N GLU A 89 -23.40 1.40 -13.21
CA GLU A 89 -22.78 1.59 -11.89
C GLU A 89 -21.35 2.14 -11.98
N ARG A 90 -20.57 1.75 -13.00
CA ARG A 90 -19.24 2.34 -13.24
C ARG A 90 -19.32 3.78 -13.71
N GLN A 91 -20.31 4.11 -14.55
CA GLN A 91 -20.58 5.50 -14.93
C GLN A 91 -20.99 6.35 -13.72
N GLN A 92 -21.79 5.80 -12.80
CA GLN A 92 -22.14 6.42 -11.52
C GLN A 92 -20.92 6.59 -10.59
N ALA A 93 -20.02 5.58 -10.54
CA ALA A 93 -18.75 5.62 -9.81
C ALA A 93 -17.63 6.43 -10.51
N TRP A 94 -17.95 7.11 -11.63
CA TRP A 94 -17.09 8.02 -12.40
C TRP A 94 -15.99 7.34 -13.25
N TYR A 95 -15.31 8.11 -14.10
CA TYR A 95 -14.44 7.60 -15.19
C TYR A 95 -13.17 6.83 -14.74
N ARG A 96 -12.93 6.68 -13.44
CA ARG A 96 -11.87 5.85 -12.86
C ARG A 96 -12.41 4.58 -12.17
N ALA A 97 -13.71 4.26 -12.29
CA ALA A 97 -14.30 3.06 -11.71
C ALA A 97 -13.69 1.73 -12.22
N ASP A 98 -13.07 1.73 -13.41
CA ASP A 98 -12.34 0.57 -13.96
C ASP A 98 -10.90 0.43 -13.42
N TRP A 99 -10.43 1.31 -12.51
CA TRP A 99 -9.10 1.22 -11.91
C TRP A 99 -8.99 0.15 -10.81
N PRO A 100 -7.75 -0.30 -10.46
CA PRO A 100 -7.51 -1.35 -9.47
C PRO A 100 -8.31 -1.13 -8.16
N PRO A 101 -9.16 -2.09 -7.75
CA PRO A 101 -10.18 -1.84 -6.74
C PRO A 101 -9.66 -1.83 -5.30
N LEU A 102 -8.49 -2.41 -5.01
CA LEU A 102 -8.05 -2.66 -3.63
C LEU A 102 -7.97 -1.39 -2.76
N TYR A 103 -7.39 -0.31 -3.29
CA TYR A 103 -7.34 0.99 -2.59
C TYR A 103 -8.75 1.53 -2.32
N HIS A 104 -9.58 1.56 -3.36
CA HIS A 104 -10.95 2.08 -3.32
C HIS A 104 -11.84 1.28 -2.35
N LEU A 105 -11.67 -0.04 -2.27
CA LEU A 105 -12.35 -0.91 -1.30
C LEU A 105 -11.93 -0.61 0.13
N LEU A 106 -10.62 -0.56 0.41
CA LEU A 106 -10.11 -0.33 1.76
C LEU A 106 -10.55 1.03 2.31
N VAL A 107 -10.47 2.11 1.50
CA VAL A 107 -10.95 3.43 1.91
C VAL A 107 -12.48 3.46 1.95
N GLY A 108 -13.17 2.89 0.96
CA GLY A 108 -14.65 2.84 0.89
C GLY A 108 -15.29 2.16 2.10
N TRP A 109 -14.70 1.07 2.58
CA TRP A 109 -15.12 0.44 3.84
C TRP A 109 -14.72 1.25 5.08
N ALA A 110 -13.55 1.89 5.10
CA ALA A 110 -13.14 2.75 6.21
C ALA A 110 -14.04 3.99 6.39
N VAL A 111 -14.72 4.44 5.33
CA VAL A 111 -15.63 5.60 5.35
C VAL A 111 -17.11 5.24 5.22
N SER A 112 -17.49 3.95 5.25
CA SER A 112 -18.87 3.50 5.01
C SER A 112 -19.88 3.90 6.09
N GLY A 113 -19.41 4.43 7.22
CA GLY A 113 -20.25 5.03 8.28
C GLY A 113 -20.52 6.53 8.12
N LEU A 114 -20.03 7.18 7.06
CA LEU A 114 -20.14 8.62 6.81
C LEU A 114 -21.08 8.90 5.63
N ASP A 115 -21.84 10.01 5.67
CA ASP A 115 -22.66 10.42 4.51
C ASP A 115 -21.76 11.04 3.42
N THR A 116 -21.13 10.18 2.61
CA THR A 116 -20.26 10.61 1.52
C THR A 116 -20.97 11.40 0.40
N THR A 117 -22.29 11.63 0.49
CA THR A 117 -23.02 12.55 -0.40
C THR A 117 -22.97 14.01 0.07
N ARG A 118 -22.58 14.26 1.33
CA ARG A 118 -22.53 15.59 1.95
C ARG A 118 -21.10 16.08 2.22
N PRO A 119 -20.85 17.40 2.24
CA PRO A 119 -21.67 18.43 1.59
C PRO A 119 -21.68 18.23 0.08
N HIS A 120 -22.72 18.71 -0.61
CA HIS A 120 -22.76 18.67 -2.07
C HIS A 120 -21.72 19.65 -2.65
N LEU A 121 -20.59 19.13 -3.10
CA LEU A 121 -19.50 19.90 -3.71
C LEU A 121 -19.97 20.54 -5.03
N LYS A 122 -19.96 21.88 -5.07
CA LYS A 122 -20.54 22.69 -6.14
C LYS A 122 -19.58 22.77 -7.34
N ASP A 123 -19.78 21.95 -8.36
CA ASP A 123 -18.98 22.01 -9.60
C ASP A 123 -19.40 23.20 -10.49
N VAL A 124 -18.44 23.93 -11.06
CA VAL A 124 -18.68 24.96 -12.08
C VAL A 124 -19.44 24.38 -13.30
N GLY A 125 -19.24 23.08 -13.60
CA GLY A 125 -19.91 22.36 -14.67
C GLY A 125 -21.44 22.27 -14.56
N GLU A 126 -22.01 22.28 -13.35
CA GLU A 126 -23.46 22.07 -13.09
C GLU A 126 -24.39 23.15 -13.64
N SER A 127 -23.88 24.39 -13.78
CA SER A 127 -24.73 25.55 -14.04
C SER A 127 -24.16 26.39 -15.17
N PRO A 128 -24.89 26.58 -16.28
CA PRO A 128 -24.46 27.47 -17.36
C PRO A 128 -24.11 28.88 -16.88
N ARG A 129 -24.76 29.38 -15.81
CA ARG A 129 -24.44 30.68 -15.19
C ARG A 129 -23.06 30.72 -14.52
N ARG A 130 -22.57 29.59 -13.99
CA ARG A 130 -21.19 29.48 -13.46
C ARG A 130 -20.15 29.46 -14.58
N ARG A 131 -20.56 29.18 -15.83
CA ARG A 131 -19.68 29.17 -17.01
C ARG A 131 -19.46 30.55 -17.67
N LEU A 132 -20.01 31.62 -17.10
CA LEU A 132 -19.99 32.97 -17.71
C LEU A 132 -18.82 33.85 -17.22
N VAL A 133 -18.00 33.38 -16.28
CA VAL A 133 -16.91 34.16 -15.66
C VAL A 133 -15.56 33.79 -16.29
N GLY A 134 -15.34 34.28 -17.52
CA GLY A 134 -14.09 34.10 -18.27
C GLY A 134 -13.89 32.73 -18.91
N GLU A 135 -12.72 32.54 -19.54
CA GLU A 135 -12.31 31.25 -20.10
C GLU A 135 -11.98 30.26 -18.97
N ILE A 136 -12.88 29.31 -18.74
CA ILE A 136 -12.70 28.30 -17.69
C ILE A 136 -11.75 27.22 -18.17
N PHE A 137 -10.48 27.40 -17.79
CA PHE A 137 -9.36 26.51 -18.09
C PHE A 137 -9.54 25.07 -17.56
N TYR A 138 -10.43 24.88 -16.57
CA TYR A 138 -10.73 23.57 -15.96
C TYR A 138 -12.25 23.33 -15.86
N PRO A 139 -12.88 22.54 -16.75
CA PRO A 139 -14.34 22.34 -16.80
C PRO A 139 -14.91 21.44 -15.67
N ARG A 140 -14.12 21.18 -14.62
CA ARG A 140 -14.47 20.38 -13.42
C ARG A 140 -14.03 21.09 -12.13
N LEU A 141 -13.87 22.41 -12.17
CA LEU A 141 -13.46 23.19 -11.00
C LEU A 141 -14.55 23.17 -9.93
N ILE A 142 -14.23 22.63 -8.75
CA ILE A 142 -15.15 22.64 -7.60
C ILE A 142 -14.97 23.95 -6.81
N ILE A 143 -16.11 24.58 -6.51
CA ILE A 143 -16.18 25.80 -5.71
C ILE A 143 -16.20 25.40 -4.23
N TYR A 144 -15.11 25.72 -3.53
CA TYR A 144 -15.02 25.52 -2.09
C TYR A 144 -15.91 26.52 -1.34
N THR A 145 -16.65 26.00 -0.37
CA THR A 145 -17.42 26.80 0.61
C THR A 145 -16.97 26.46 2.02
N GLU A 146 -17.48 27.19 3.01
CA GLU A 146 -17.11 27.05 4.42
C GLU A 146 -17.32 25.64 5.00
N ASP A 147 -18.17 24.82 4.36
CA ASP A 147 -18.36 23.39 4.62
C ASP A 147 -17.05 22.57 4.55
N ALA A 148 -16.03 23.06 3.83
CA ALA A 148 -14.73 22.41 3.67
C ALA A 148 -13.70 22.80 4.74
N ASN A 149 -14.04 23.71 5.65
CA ASN A 149 -13.16 24.08 6.76
C ASN A 149 -13.13 23.00 7.86
N TRP A 150 -12.17 23.12 8.77
CA TRP A 150 -12.17 22.36 10.02
C TRP A 150 -13.26 22.88 10.97
N PRO A 151 -14.03 22.02 11.68
CA PRO A 151 -13.93 20.57 11.74
C PRO A 151 -14.64 19.86 10.57
N TRP A 152 -13.91 18.97 9.89
CA TRP A 152 -14.44 18.21 8.76
C TRP A 152 -15.54 17.24 9.19
N GLN A 153 -16.57 17.13 8.35
CA GLN A 153 -17.72 16.23 8.55
C GLN A 153 -17.98 15.42 7.28
N ASP A 154 -18.76 14.35 7.42
CA ASP A 154 -19.32 13.57 6.31
C ASP A 154 -18.30 13.22 5.21
N GLY A 155 -18.59 13.55 3.95
CA GLY A 155 -17.74 13.28 2.79
C GLY A 155 -16.39 13.99 2.80
N ILE A 156 -16.25 15.13 3.48
CA ILE A 156 -14.95 15.83 3.57
C ILE A 156 -14.06 15.15 4.61
N LEU A 157 -14.64 14.65 5.71
CA LEU A 157 -13.92 13.75 6.61
C LEU A 157 -13.50 12.44 5.88
N ALA A 158 -14.39 11.87 5.07
CA ALA A 158 -14.07 10.71 4.23
C ALA A 158 -12.92 10.99 3.25
N TRP A 159 -12.85 12.20 2.70
CA TRP A 159 -11.77 12.64 1.81
C TRP A 159 -10.41 12.69 2.53
N HIS A 160 -10.37 13.29 3.72
CA HIS A 160 -9.16 13.33 4.53
C HIS A 160 -8.73 11.93 5.01
N ILE A 161 -9.67 11.03 5.35
CA ILE A 161 -9.37 9.62 5.63
C ILE A 161 -8.68 8.95 4.42
N GLY A 162 -9.19 9.15 3.20
CA GLY A 162 -8.54 8.65 1.98
C GLY A 162 -7.11 9.16 1.79
N ARG A 163 -6.88 10.47 1.99
CA ARG A 163 -5.53 11.06 1.97
C ARG A 163 -4.61 10.40 3.01
N PHE A 164 -5.04 10.28 4.27
CA PHE A 164 -4.23 9.67 5.32
C PHE A 164 -3.94 8.18 5.10
N MET A 165 -4.88 7.41 4.53
CA MET A 165 -4.64 6.02 4.14
C MET A 165 -3.60 5.91 3.01
N SER A 166 -3.67 6.79 2.00
CA SER A 166 -2.66 6.88 0.94
C SER A 166 -1.25 7.18 1.49
N ILE A 167 -1.15 8.14 2.42
CA ILE A 167 0.11 8.46 3.12
C ILE A 167 0.62 7.25 3.93
N GLY A 168 -0.28 6.50 4.58
CA GLY A 168 0.07 5.27 5.29
C GLY A 168 0.65 4.20 4.37
N PHE A 169 0.02 3.96 3.21
CA PHE A 169 0.56 3.01 2.22
C PHE A 169 1.92 3.45 1.65
N ALA A 170 2.12 4.75 1.41
CA ALA A 170 3.40 5.29 0.98
C ALA A 170 4.50 5.14 2.06
N ALA A 171 4.19 5.37 3.34
CA ALA A 171 5.11 5.12 4.44
C ALA A 171 5.52 3.64 4.56
N VAL A 172 4.55 2.72 4.39
CA VAL A 172 4.81 1.27 4.34
C VAL A 172 5.67 0.89 3.13
N ALA A 173 5.44 1.49 1.96
CA ALA A 173 6.27 1.28 0.78
C ALA A 173 7.72 1.76 0.99
N LEU A 174 7.95 2.90 1.65
CA LEU A 174 9.29 3.37 2.04
C LEU A 174 10.00 2.38 2.97
N ILE A 175 9.28 1.83 3.96
CA ILE A 175 9.82 0.81 4.88
C ILE A 175 10.25 -0.45 4.12
N PHE A 176 9.39 -0.99 3.24
CA PHE A 176 9.75 -2.16 2.43
C PHE A 176 10.89 -1.88 1.44
N THR A 177 10.94 -0.69 0.85
CA THR A 177 12.03 -0.27 -0.05
C THR A 177 13.37 -0.25 0.70
N TYR A 178 13.39 0.31 1.92
CA TYR A 178 14.58 0.33 2.76
C TYR A 178 15.06 -1.08 3.16
N PHE A 179 14.16 -1.96 3.60
CA PHE A 179 14.55 -3.34 3.92
C PHE A 179 14.99 -4.14 2.68
N THR A 180 14.39 -3.91 1.52
CA THR A 180 14.83 -4.51 0.25
C THR A 180 16.24 -4.04 -0.12
N ALA A 181 16.55 -2.75 0.07
CA ALA A 181 17.88 -2.21 -0.16
C ALA A 181 18.94 -2.74 0.83
N LEU A 182 18.54 -3.14 2.05
CA LEU A 182 19.43 -3.79 3.02
C LEU A 182 19.68 -5.28 2.72
N GLU A 183 18.72 -6.01 2.16
CA GLU A 183 18.88 -7.43 1.78
C GLU A 183 19.74 -7.60 0.51
N LEU A 184 19.91 -6.52 -0.27
CA LEU A 184 20.70 -6.49 -1.52
C LEU A 184 22.14 -5.96 -1.35
N ALA A 185 22.61 -5.73 -0.11
CA ALA A 185 23.88 -5.05 0.21
C ALA A 185 24.89 -5.94 0.96
#